data_AF-A0A7Y0JQ77-F1
#
_entry.id   AF-A0A7Y0JQ77-F1
#
_cell.length_a   1.000
_cell.length_b   1.000
_cell.length_c   1.000
_cell.angle_alpha   90.00
_cell.angle_beta   90.00
_cell.angle_gamma   90.00
#
_symmetry.space_group_name_H-M   'P 1'
#
loop_
_entity.id
_entity.type
_entity.pdbx_description
1 polymer ?
#
loop_
_entity_poly.entity_id
_entity_poly.type
_entity_poly.pdbx_seq_one_letter_code
_entity_poly.pdbx_strand_id
1 'polypeptide(L)'
;MTVAVSALLLAFAAILAALIAFDRRGARHLPYPWLWGLPSILLIGLGVLTGAARYPGLPNELPSHFDIHGDADSFVPTTPFSAFFPVTIQILVTAVLAAAVALMLRIPYAGEPTPDDTGRRRERAVALHAHALLILAASVDLALFLLAQPIWLGRTSLQAGEVIGIGLSLAAGLAALAVATVAAGRQEPQSPWRGAFYADREDRRLFVPKRFGVGWTLNLGRPAGLGLLIALVCVPVLTAFLGHFAV
;
A
#
# COMPACT_ATOMS: atom_id res chain seq x y z
N MET A 1 18.07 -16.95 -5.41
CA MET A 1 17.27 -16.05 -4.56
C MET A 1 16.13 -15.35 -5.31
N THR A 2 16.27 -15.04 -6.61
CA THR A 2 15.15 -14.64 -7.48
C THR A 2 13.94 -15.58 -7.41
N VAL A 3 14.17 -16.90 -7.32
CA VAL A 3 13.10 -17.90 -7.15
C VAL A 3 12.29 -17.69 -5.86
N ALA A 4 12.94 -17.32 -4.75
CA ALA A 4 12.25 -17.10 -3.47
C ALA A 4 11.41 -15.83 -3.48
N VAL A 5 11.92 -14.73 -4.06
CA VAL A 5 11.15 -13.49 -4.21
C VAL A 5 9.95 -13.69 -5.15
N SER A 6 10.16 -14.37 -6.28
CA SER A 6 9.06 -14.70 -7.19
C SER A 6 8.01 -15.59 -6.52
N ALA A 7 8.41 -16.57 -5.71
CA ALA A 7 7.48 -17.41 -4.96
C ALA A 7 6.66 -16.59 -3.94
N LEU A 8 7.29 -15.66 -3.22
CA LEU A 8 6.60 -14.76 -2.29
C LEU A 8 5.57 -13.87 -3.00
N LEU A 9 5.96 -13.26 -4.12
CA LEU A 9 5.05 -12.43 -4.93
C LEU A 9 3.87 -13.24 -5.48
N LEU A 10 4.13 -14.46 -5.96
CA LEU A 10 3.09 -15.36 -6.46
C LEU A 10 2.14 -15.82 -5.35
N ALA A 11 2.68 -16.19 -4.19
CA ALA A 11 1.86 -16.57 -3.03
C ALA A 11 1.00 -15.39 -2.56
N PHE A 12 1.57 -14.20 -2.47
CA PHE A 12 0.85 -12.98 -2.14
C PHE A 12 -0.28 -12.69 -3.14
N ALA A 13 0.02 -12.71 -4.44
CA ALA A 13 -0.98 -12.52 -5.49
C ALA A 13 -2.09 -13.60 -5.45
N ALA A 14 -1.73 -14.86 -5.19
CA ALA A 14 -2.68 -15.96 -5.08
C ALA A 14 -3.61 -15.79 -3.88
N ILE A 15 -3.10 -15.38 -2.72
CA ILE A 15 -3.92 -15.08 -1.54
C ILE A 15 -4.89 -13.94 -1.84
N LEU A 16 -4.42 -12.84 -2.45
CA LEU A 16 -5.29 -11.74 -2.84
C LEU A 16 -6.37 -12.18 -3.85
N ALA A 17 -6.00 -12.98 -4.85
CA ALA A 17 -6.95 -13.52 -5.82
C ALA A 17 -8.01 -14.43 -5.17
N ALA A 18 -7.60 -15.26 -4.21
CA ALA A 18 -8.51 -16.11 -3.44
C ALA A 18 -9.49 -15.28 -2.60
N LEU A 19 -9.01 -14.23 -1.92
CA LEU A 19 -9.86 -13.31 -1.15
C LEU A 19 -10.87 -12.59 -2.06
N ILE A 20 -10.42 -12.07 -3.21
CA ILE A 20 -11.30 -11.44 -4.21
C ILE A 20 -12.37 -12.44 -4.70
N ALA A 21 -11.99 -13.70 -4.96
CA ALA A 21 -12.92 -14.73 -5.43
C ALA A 21 -13.91 -15.18 -4.34
N PHE A 22 -13.51 -15.16 -3.07
CA PHE A 22 -14.35 -15.47 -1.92
C PHE A 22 -15.37 -14.35 -1.64
N ASP A 23 -14.93 -13.10 -1.66
CA ASP A 23 -15.76 -11.91 -1.38
C ASP A 23 -16.90 -11.74 -2.40
N ARG A 24 -16.70 -12.20 -3.64
CA ARG A 24 -17.77 -12.26 -4.67
C ARG A 24 -18.92 -13.20 -4.31
N ARG A 25 -18.81 -14.05 -3.27
CA ARG A 25 -19.76 -15.13 -2.96
C ARG A 25 -20.68 -14.88 -1.76
N GLY A 26 -20.60 -13.78 -0.99
CA GLY A 26 -21.51 -13.66 0.16
C GLY A 26 -21.62 -12.34 0.96
N ALA A 27 -22.88 -12.12 1.39
CA ALA A 27 -23.45 -11.33 2.50
C ALA A 27 -23.68 -9.80 2.40
N ARG A 28 -24.90 -9.43 2.83
CA ARG A 28 -25.43 -8.08 3.09
C ARG A 28 -25.04 -7.66 4.53
N HIS A 29 -24.89 -6.34 4.75
CA HIS A 29 -24.29 -5.67 5.92
C HIS A 29 -22.75 -5.67 5.90
N LEU A 30 -22.12 -4.56 6.32
CA LEU A 30 -20.65 -4.36 6.29
C LEU A 30 -20.02 -4.57 7.68
N PRO A 31 -19.78 -5.82 8.12
CA PRO A 31 -18.88 -6.05 9.25
C PRO A 31 -17.45 -5.67 8.86
N TYR A 32 -16.59 -5.47 9.86
CA TYR A 32 -15.17 -5.23 9.60
C TYR A 32 -14.57 -6.38 8.75
N PRO A 33 -13.84 -6.08 7.65
CA PRO A 33 -13.37 -7.09 6.70
C PRO A 33 -12.11 -7.82 7.19
N TRP A 34 -12.22 -8.53 8.32
CA TRP A 34 -11.08 -9.18 9.01
C TRP A 34 -10.22 -10.08 8.10
N LEU A 35 -10.85 -10.79 7.16
CA LEU A 35 -10.15 -11.68 6.23
C LEU A 35 -9.14 -10.94 5.33
N TRP A 36 -9.41 -9.67 5.03
CA TRP A 36 -8.53 -8.85 4.19
C TRP A 36 -7.28 -8.36 4.93
N GLY A 37 -7.26 -8.43 6.26
CA GLY A 37 -6.05 -8.20 7.06
C GLY A 37 -5.14 -9.42 7.18
N LEU A 38 -5.61 -10.62 6.82
CA LEU A 38 -4.82 -11.85 6.93
C LEU A 38 -3.46 -11.80 6.21
N PRO A 39 -3.33 -11.24 4.99
CA PRO A 39 -2.03 -11.17 4.32
C PRO A 39 -0.98 -10.41 5.15
N SER A 40 -1.34 -9.28 5.76
CA SER A 40 -0.45 -8.55 6.67
C SER A 40 -0.05 -9.39 7.88
N ILE A 41 -1.02 -10.05 8.52
CA ILE A 41 -0.76 -10.90 9.70
C ILE A 41 0.20 -12.05 9.35
N LEU A 42 0.02 -12.69 8.20
CA LEU A 42 0.90 -13.75 7.73
C LEU A 42 2.32 -13.25 7.47
N LEU A 43 2.47 -12.05 6.89
CA LEU A 43 3.77 -11.44 6.63
C LEU A 43 4.49 -11.02 7.91
N ILE A 44 3.76 -10.45 8.88
CA ILE A 44 4.28 -10.15 10.22
C ILE A 44 4.74 -11.43 10.90
N GLY A 45 3.90 -12.47 10.90
CA GLY A 45 4.24 -13.77 11.49
C GLY A 45 5.47 -14.39 10.84
N LEU A 46 5.56 -14.33 9.50
CA LEU A 46 6.73 -14.78 8.77
C LEU A 46 7.99 -13.97 9.14
N GLY A 47 7.88 -12.66 9.31
CA GLY A 47 8.95 -11.79 9.77
C GLY A 47 9.45 -12.15 11.17
N VAL A 48 8.52 -12.34 12.12
CA VAL A 48 8.84 -12.78 13.49
C VAL A 48 9.57 -14.13 13.47
N LEU A 49 9.03 -15.12 12.75
CA LEU A 49 9.62 -16.45 12.67
C LEU A 49 11.00 -16.43 12.01
N THR A 50 11.15 -15.66 10.92
CA THR A 50 12.43 -15.51 10.22
C THR A 50 13.46 -14.82 11.10
N GLY A 51 13.09 -13.70 11.73
CA GLY A 51 13.95 -12.97 12.65
C GLY A 51 14.40 -13.85 13.81
N ALA A 52 13.47 -14.54 14.48
CA ALA A 52 13.79 -15.42 15.61
C ALA A 52 14.70 -16.58 15.21
N ALA A 53 14.47 -17.21 14.05
CA ALA A 53 15.30 -18.31 13.56
C ALA A 53 16.72 -17.86 13.19
N ARG A 54 16.90 -16.61 12.76
CA ARG A 54 18.18 -16.08 12.27
C ARG A 54 18.96 -15.29 13.32
N TYR A 55 18.27 -14.73 14.31
CA TYR A 55 18.84 -13.86 15.33
C TYR A 55 20.13 -14.38 15.98
N PRO A 56 20.27 -15.68 16.35
CA PRO A 56 21.48 -16.18 17.00
C PRO A 56 22.75 -16.12 16.13
N GLY A 57 22.60 -16.07 14.80
CA GLY A 57 23.71 -16.08 13.84
C GLY A 57 23.96 -14.73 13.18
N LEU A 58 23.34 -13.65 13.66
CA LEU A 58 23.52 -12.32 13.08
C LEU A 58 24.91 -11.76 13.39
N PRO A 59 25.47 -10.95 12.47
CA PRO A 59 26.70 -10.19 12.73
C PRO A 59 26.53 -9.22 13.90
N ASN A 60 27.63 -8.66 14.41
CA ASN A 60 27.59 -7.68 15.52
C ASN A 60 26.95 -6.34 15.13
N GLU A 61 26.91 -6.04 13.84
CA GLU A 61 26.30 -4.83 13.28
C GLU A 61 25.38 -5.19 12.11
N LEU A 62 24.27 -4.47 12.00
CA LEU A 62 23.24 -4.67 10.97
C LEU A 62 23.19 -3.44 10.06
N PRO A 63 22.91 -3.62 8.76
CA PRO A 63 22.71 -2.49 7.85
C PRO A 63 21.47 -1.69 8.27
N SER A 64 21.61 -0.36 8.36
CA SER A 64 20.53 0.58 8.71
C SER A 64 20.16 1.54 7.58
N HIS A 65 21.04 1.74 6.61
CA HIS A 65 20.80 2.52 5.40
C HIS A 65 21.47 1.83 4.21
N PHE A 66 20.89 2.03 3.03
CA PHE A 66 21.41 1.52 1.76
C PHE A 66 21.50 2.69 0.78
N ASP A 67 22.58 2.74 0.03
CA ASP A 67 22.77 3.72 -1.03
C ASP A 67 21.90 3.41 -2.26
N ILE A 68 22.07 4.20 -3.33
CA ILE A 68 21.32 4.04 -4.58
C ILE A 68 21.66 2.75 -5.36
N HIS A 69 22.80 2.12 -5.05
CA HIS A 69 23.21 0.85 -5.62
C HIS A 69 22.64 -0.33 -4.83
N GLY A 70 22.07 -0.06 -3.65
CA GLY A 70 21.51 -1.04 -2.75
C GLY A 70 22.55 -1.66 -1.83
N ASP A 71 23.74 -1.05 -1.72
CA ASP A 71 24.79 -1.45 -0.79
C ASP A 71 24.66 -0.68 0.52
N ALA A 72 24.94 -1.35 1.64
CA ALA A 72 24.83 -0.75 2.95
C ALA A 72 25.99 0.24 3.19
N ASP A 73 25.63 1.49 3.46
CA ASP A 73 26.55 2.60 3.75
C ASP A 73 26.44 3.08 5.21
N SER A 74 25.51 2.53 5.99
CA SER A 74 25.33 2.79 7.42
C SER A 74 24.94 1.54 8.18
N PHE A 75 25.44 1.43 9.42
CA PHE A 75 25.28 0.26 10.27
C PHE A 75 24.91 0.64 11.70
N VAL A 76 24.21 -0.26 12.39
CA VAL A 76 23.83 -0.15 13.80
C VAL A 76 24.17 -1.43 14.56
N PRO A 77 24.45 -1.37 15.88
CA PRO A 77 24.69 -2.57 16.68
C PRO A 77 23.51 -3.54 16.65
N THR A 78 23.82 -4.84 16.66
CA THR A 78 22.83 -5.90 16.74
C THR A 78 22.23 -5.98 18.14
N THR A 79 20.93 -5.72 18.21
CA THR A 79 20.11 -5.84 19.42
C THR A 79 18.79 -6.51 19.01
N PRO A 80 18.00 -7.05 19.96
CA PRO A 80 16.67 -7.53 19.63
C PRO A 80 15.82 -6.43 18.97
N PHE A 81 15.98 -5.18 19.42
CA PHE A 81 15.26 -4.05 18.82
C PHE A 81 15.66 -3.82 17.37
N SER A 82 16.95 -3.68 17.05
CA SER A 82 17.40 -3.42 15.67
C SER A 82 17.10 -4.59 14.72
N ALA A 83 17.21 -5.85 15.18
CA ALA A 83 16.90 -7.02 14.37
C ALA A 83 15.40 -7.21 14.06
N PHE A 84 14.52 -6.76 14.96
CA PHE A 84 13.06 -6.84 14.82
C PHE A 84 12.40 -5.49 14.52
N PHE A 85 13.18 -4.44 14.28
CA PHE A 85 12.68 -3.12 13.93
C PHE A 85 11.75 -3.15 12.71
N PRO A 86 12.08 -3.87 11.61
CA PRO A 86 11.17 -3.98 10.47
C PRO A 86 9.79 -4.57 10.84
N VAL A 87 9.76 -5.58 11.71
CA VAL A 87 8.51 -6.19 12.21
C VAL A 87 7.69 -5.19 13.03
N THR A 88 8.37 -4.37 13.84
CA THR A 88 7.71 -3.31 14.62
C THR A 88 7.01 -2.31 13.69
N ILE A 89 7.68 -1.91 12.59
CA ILE A 89 7.09 -1.02 11.58
C ILE A 89 5.93 -1.70 10.85
N GLN A 90 6.04 -2.98 10.49
CA GLN A 90 4.92 -3.74 9.89
C GLN A 90 3.69 -3.73 10.81
N ILE A 91 3.86 -4.06 12.09
CA ILE A 91 2.77 -4.03 13.08
C ILE A 91 2.14 -2.64 13.17
N LEU A 92 2.96 -1.58 13.22
CA LEU A 92 2.48 -0.21 13.28
C LEU A 92 1.69 0.19 12.04
N VAL A 93 2.20 -0.10 10.84
CA VAL A 93 1.52 0.21 9.57
C VAL A 93 0.20 -0.55 9.48
N THR A 94 0.20 -1.86 9.75
CA THR A 94 -1.03 -2.66 9.76
C THR A 94 -2.03 -2.08 10.75
N ALA A 95 -1.61 -1.75 11.98
CA ALA A 95 -2.49 -1.22 13.02
C ALA A 95 -3.10 0.14 12.62
N VAL A 96 -2.30 1.05 12.07
CA VAL A 96 -2.76 2.38 11.63
C VAL A 96 -3.78 2.24 10.50
N LEU A 97 -3.50 1.43 9.49
CA LEU A 97 -4.43 1.25 8.36
C LEU A 97 -5.68 0.46 8.77
N ALA A 98 -5.55 -0.54 9.65
CA ALA A 98 -6.68 -1.24 10.24
C ALA A 98 -7.58 -0.31 11.07
N ALA A 99 -6.98 0.58 11.87
CA ALA A 99 -7.69 1.59 12.64
C ALA A 99 -8.39 2.61 11.74
N ALA A 100 -7.76 3.03 10.65
CA ALA A 100 -8.38 3.89 9.65
C ALA A 100 -9.64 3.24 9.03
N VAL A 101 -9.57 1.94 8.71
CA VAL A 101 -10.74 1.17 8.26
C VAL A 101 -11.82 1.10 9.34
N ALA A 102 -11.44 0.81 10.59
CA ALA A 102 -12.39 0.73 11.70
C ALA A 102 -13.09 2.07 11.95
N LEU A 103 -12.38 3.19 11.87
CA LEU A 103 -12.94 4.52 12.00
C LEU A 103 -13.87 4.84 10.82
N MET A 104 -13.45 4.54 9.59
CA MET A 104 -14.26 4.75 8.38
C MET A 104 -15.60 4.02 8.46
N LEU A 105 -15.63 2.80 9.01
CA LEU A 105 -16.85 2.01 9.19
C LEU A 105 -17.75 2.53 10.33
N ARG A 106 -17.22 3.35 11.25
CA ARG A 106 -17.97 3.90 12.41
C ARG A 106 -18.59 5.27 12.14
N ILE A 107 -18.10 6.03 11.16
CA ILE A 107 -18.58 7.39 10.90
C ILE A 107 -20.00 7.35 10.27
N PRO A 108 -21.03 7.86 10.96
CA PRO A 108 -22.39 7.94 10.41
C PRO A 108 -22.43 8.89 9.21
N TYR A 109 -23.36 8.66 8.29
CA TYR A 109 -23.57 9.59 7.18
C TYR A 109 -24.20 10.90 7.68
N ALA A 110 -23.74 12.03 7.13
CA ALA A 110 -24.33 13.34 7.39
C ALA A 110 -25.26 13.84 6.25
N GLY A 111 -25.68 12.98 5.32
CA GLY A 111 -26.55 13.38 4.20
C GLY A 111 -27.97 12.80 4.30
N GLU A 112 -28.90 13.41 3.56
CA GLU A 112 -30.32 13.04 3.57
C GLU A 112 -30.56 11.58 3.13
N PRO A 113 -31.46 10.84 3.81
CA PRO A 113 -31.83 9.50 3.42
C PRO A 113 -32.60 9.55 2.09
N THR A 114 -32.00 9.01 1.04
CA THR A 114 -32.60 8.85 -0.29
C THR A 114 -32.86 7.37 -0.60
N PRO A 115 -33.76 7.04 -1.55
CA PRO A 115 -34.25 5.69 -1.78
C PRO A 115 -33.12 4.69 -2.02
N ASP A 116 -33.20 3.53 -1.34
CA ASP A 116 -32.37 2.30 -1.31
C ASP A 116 -31.14 2.07 -2.23
N ASP A 117 -31.08 2.66 -3.43
CA ASP A 117 -29.96 2.52 -4.35
C ASP A 117 -28.75 3.38 -3.96
N THR A 118 -28.95 4.57 -3.36
CA THR A 118 -27.84 5.43 -2.92
C THR A 118 -27.08 4.81 -1.75
N GLY A 119 -27.80 4.18 -0.81
CA GLY A 119 -27.21 3.47 0.34
C GLY A 119 -26.33 2.30 -0.09
N ARG A 120 -26.83 1.44 -0.98
CA ARG A 120 -26.09 0.27 -1.49
C ARG A 120 -24.84 0.65 -2.28
N ARG A 121 -24.88 1.75 -3.06
CA ARG A 121 -23.69 2.29 -3.76
C ARG A 121 -22.63 2.76 -2.79
N ARG A 122 -23.04 3.45 -1.73
CA ARG A 122 -22.14 3.94 -0.68
C ARG A 122 -21.52 2.80 0.12
N GLU A 123 -22.31 1.82 0.53
CA GLU A 123 -21.79 0.64 1.22
C GLU A 123 -20.71 -0.06 0.39
N ARG A 124 -20.95 -0.23 -0.92
CA ARG A 124 -19.94 -0.76 -1.83
C ARG A 124 -18.69 0.12 -1.92
N ALA A 125 -18.85 1.44 -2.00
CA ALA A 125 -17.71 2.36 -2.03
C ALA A 125 -16.86 2.26 -0.75
N VAL A 126 -17.49 2.19 0.42
CA VAL A 126 -16.82 2.02 1.71
C VAL A 126 -16.10 0.67 1.78
N ALA A 127 -16.75 -0.42 1.36
CA ALA A 127 -16.15 -1.75 1.29
C ALA A 127 -14.90 -1.78 0.40
N LEU A 128 -14.99 -1.19 -0.81
CA LEU A 128 -13.87 -1.12 -1.74
C LEU A 128 -12.67 -0.38 -1.16
N HIS A 129 -12.90 0.76 -0.49
CA HIS A 129 -11.81 1.49 0.17
C HIS A 129 -11.27 0.72 1.37
N ALA A 130 -12.12 0.02 2.13
CA ALA A 130 -11.68 -0.78 3.27
C ALA A 130 -10.75 -1.91 2.82
N HIS A 131 -11.16 -2.66 1.78
CA HIS A 131 -10.33 -3.71 1.19
C HIS A 131 -9.03 -3.13 0.61
N ALA A 132 -9.10 -2.02 -0.12
CA ALA A 132 -7.91 -1.41 -0.71
C ALA A 132 -6.90 -0.91 0.33
N LEU A 133 -7.34 -0.37 1.47
CA LEU A 133 -6.44 0.03 2.56
C LEU A 133 -5.77 -1.16 3.23
N LEU A 134 -6.47 -2.30 3.38
CA LEU A 134 -5.87 -3.53 3.92
C LEU A 134 -4.93 -4.21 2.92
N ILE A 135 -5.23 -4.16 1.62
CA ILE A 135 -4.29 -4.58 0.56
C ILE A 135 -3.04 -3.69 0.58
N LEU A 136 -3.20 -2.37 0.72
CA LEU A 136 -2.08 -1.45 0.83
C LEU A 136 -1.21 -1.77 2.06
N ALA A 137 -1.82 -2.07 3.21
CA ALA A 137 -1.09 -2.51 4.40
C ALA A 137 -0.23 -3.74 4.08
N ALA A 138 -0.84 -4.79 3.52
CA ALA A 138 -0.13 -6.02 3.21
C ALA A 138 0.96 -5.84 2.14
N SER A 139 0.74 -4.96 1.17
CA SER A 139 1.73 -4.57 0.17
C SER A 139 2.95 -3.86 0.79
N VAL A 140 2.71 -2.96 1.75
CA VAL A 140 3.80 -2.31 2.50
C VAL A 140 4.50 -3.33 3.39
N ASP A 141 3.77 -4.24 4.04
CA ASP A 141 4.35 -5.28 4.87
C ASP A 141 5.24 -6.23 4.05
N LEU A 142 4.84 -6.59 2.82
CA LEU A 142 5.67 -7.41 1.92
C LEU A 142 6.91 -6.64 1.49
N ALA A 143 6.79 -5.35 1.15
CA ALA A 143 7.94 -4.51 0.82
C ALA A 143 8.93 -4.42 1.98
N LEU A 144 8.43 -4.19 3.21
CA LEU A 144 9.26 -4.16 4.43
C LEU A 144 9.90 -5.52 4.72
N PHE A 145 9.20 -6.62 4.49
CA PHE A 145 9.74 -7.98 4.65
C PHE A 145 10.90 -8.24 3.68
N LEU A 146 10.75 -7.82 2.42
CA LEU A 146 11.80 -7.93 1.40
C LEU A 146 12.99 -7.03 1.73
N LEU A 147 12.74 -5.80 2.17
CA LEU A 147 13.78 -4.86 2.61
C LEU A 147 14.55 -5.35 3.84
N ALA A 148 13.91 -6.13 4.72
CA ALA A 148 14.52 -6.71 5.91
C ALA A 148 15.36 -7.98 5.64
N GLN A 149 15.32 -8.55 4.42
CA GLN A 149 16.05 -9.77 4.11
C GLN A 149 17.57 -9.65 4.31
N PRO A 150 18.26 -8.56 3.94
CA PRO A 150 19.69 -8.44 4.19
C PRO A 150 20.02 -8.52 5.69
N ILE A 151 19.18 -7.93 6.55
CA ILE A 151 19.33 -8.00 8.02
C ILE A 151 19.32 -9.46 8.47
N TRP A 152 18.24 -10.20 8.18
CA TRP A 152 18.10 -11.57 8.67
C TRP A 152 19.00 -12.61 7.98
N LEU A 153 19.53 -12.27 6.81
CA LEU A 153 20.47 -13.12 6.09
C LEU A 153 21.94 -12.71 6.30
N GLY A 154 22.21 -11.70 7.13
CA GLY A 154 23.57 -11.21 7.40
C GLY A 154 24.27 -10.64 6.16
N ARG A 155 23.51 -10.07 5.22
CA ARG A 155 24.03 -9.44 4.00
C ARG A 155 24.12 -7.94 4.16
N THR A 156 25.04 -7.33 3.41
CA THR A 156 25.24 -5.88 3.33
C THR A 156 24.70 -5.28 2.03
N SER A 157 23.98 -6.04 1.21
CA SER A 157 23.42 -5.54 -0.04
C SER A 157 22.06 -6.14 -0.37
N LEU A 158 21.22 -5.31 -0.99
CA LEU A 158 19.96 -5.70 -1.60
C LEU A 158 20.21 -6.42 -2.93
N GLN A 159 19.41 -7.43 -3.21
CA GLN A 159 19.44 -8.09 -4.50
C GLN A 159 18.44 -7.47 -5.46
N ALA A 160 18.75 -7.53 -6.76
CA ALA A 160 17.87 -7.02 -7.82
C ALA A 160 16.43 -7.58 -7.70
N GLY A 161 16.28 -8.85 -7.34
CA GLY A 161 14.96 -9.46 -7.12
C GLY A 161 14.19 -8.78 -5.99
N GLU A 162 14.85 -8.39 -4.90
CA GLU A 162 14.24 -7.74 -3.74
C GLU A 162 13.80 -6.32 -4.09
N VAL A 163 14.65 -5.56 -4.79
CA VAL A 163 14.33 -4.22 -5.28
C VAL A 163 13.10 -4.25 -6.21
N ILE A 164 13.09 -5.17 -7.17
CA ILE A 164 11.94 -5.36 -8.08
C ILE A 164 10.70 -5.78 -7.28
N GLY A 165 10.84 -6.72 -6.34
CA GLY A 165 9.74 -7.19 -5.52
C GLY A 165 9.13 -6.10 -4.64
N ILE A 166 9.95 -5.23 -4.04
CA ILE A 166 9.52 -4.04 -3.29
C ILE A 166 8.68 -3.14 -4.20
N GLY A 167 9.22 -2.79 -5.38
CA GLY A 167 8.51 -1.94 -6.34
C GLY A 167 7.16 -2.51 -6.77
N LEU A 168 7.11 -3.80 -7.13
CA LEU A 168 5.89 -4.49 -7.53
C LEU A 168 4.85 -4.56 -6.40
N SER A 169 5.30 -4.83 -5.16
CA SER A 169 4.43 -4.93 -3.99
C SER A 169 3.75 -3.59 -3.70
N LEU A 170 4.53 -2.50 -3.70
CA LEU A 170 4.01 -1.15 -3.48
C LEU A 170 3.10 -0.70 -4.62
N ALA A 171 3.47 -0.98 -5.87
CA ALA A 171 2.64 -0.69 -7.04
C ALA A 171 1.29 -1.41 -6.96
N ALA A 172 1.24 -2.66 -6.51
CA ALA A 172 -0.01 -3.40 -6.33
C ALA A 172 -0.93 -2.75 -5.29
N GLY A 173 -0.39 -2.34 -4.13
CA GLY A 173 -1.15 -1.68 -3.08
C GLY A 173 -1.72 -0.32 -3.51
N LEU A 174 -0.89 0.49 -4.18
CA LEU A 174 -1.33 1.76 -4.75
C LEU A 174 -2.35 1.59 -5.87
N ALA A 175 -2.17 0.58 -6.73
CA ALA A 175 -3.13 0.25 -7.78
C ALA A 175 -4.49 -0.18 -7.20
N ALA A 176 -4.52 -0.99 -6.12
CA ALA A 176 -5.75 -1.36 -5.44
C ALA A 176 -6.52 -0.12 -4.92
N LEU A 177 -5.80 0.82 -4.31
CA LEU A 177 -6.38 2.09 -3.86
C LEU A 177 -6.88 2.96 -5.02
N ALA A 178 -6.11 3.08 -6.10
CA ALA A 178 -6.51 3.80 -7.30
C ALA A 178 -7.76 3.17 -7.95
N VAL A 179 -7.85 1.84 -8.01
CA VAL A 179 -9.03 1.15 -8.55
C VAL A 179 -10.25 1.36 -7.65
N ALA A 180 -10.11 1.25 -6.33
CA ALA A 180 -11.20 1.47 -5.39
C ALA A 180 -11.76 2.90 -5.48
N THR A 181 -10.89 3.91 -5.57
CA THR A 181 -11.31 5.30 -5.73
C THR A 181 -12.04 5.50 -7.07
N VAL A 182 -11.48 5.07 -8.20
CA VAL A 182 -12.14 5.20 -9.51
C VAL A 182 -13.48 4.45 -9.54
N ALA A 183 -13.54 3.23 -9.00
CA ALA A 183 -14.75 2.41 -8.97
C ALA A 183 -15.85 3.02 -8.08
N ALA A 184 -15.50 3.62 -6.95
CA ALA A 184 -16.45 4.37 -6.12
C ALA A 184 -16.97 5.62 -6.84
N GLY A 185 -16.10 6.30 -7.59
CA GLY A 185 -16.45 7.50 -8.34
C GLY A 185 -17.38 7.30 -9.54
N ARG A 186 -17.27 6.17 -10.24
CA ARG A 186 -18.15 5.83 -11.38
C ARG A 186 -19.62 5.66 -10.97
N GLN A 187 -19.91 5.52 -9.68
CA GLN A 187 -21.26 5.29 -9.18
C GLN A 187 -22.08 6.59 -8.99
N GLU A 188 -21.51 7.76 -9.28
CA GLU A 188 -22.17 9.08 -9.30
C GLU A 188 -22.28 9.61 -10.73
N PRO A 189 -23.41 9.37 -11.44
CA PRO A 189 -23.52 9.64 -12.88
C PRO A 189 -23.41 11.12 -13.30
N GLN A 190 -23.37 12.06 -12.35
CA GLN A 190 -23.32 13.51 -12.60
C GLN A 190 -22.26 14.23 -11.75
N SER A 191 -21.40 13.49 -11.06
CA SER A 191 -20.36 14.09 -10.22
C SER A 191 -19.06 14.24 -11.01
N PRO A 192 -18.37 15.40 -10.94
CA PRO A 192 -17.01 15.53 -11.44
C PRO A 192 -15.99 14.73 -10.63
N TRP A 193 -16.40 14.15 -9.50
CA TRP A 193 -15.55 13.30 -8.67
C TRP A 193 -15.53 11.86 -9.19
N ARG A 194 -14.31 11.33 -9.37
CA ARG A 194 -14.00 9.93 -9.67
C ARG A 194 -13.33 9.31 -8.44
N GLY A 195 -14.09 9.24 -7.34
CA GLY A 195 -13.61 8.80 -6.03
C GLY A 195 -12.98 9.94 -5.26
N ALA A 196 -11.72 9.77 -4.87
CA ALA A 196 -10.90 10.83 -4.27
C ALA A 196 -10.35 11.83 -5.31
N PHE A 197 -10.38 11.48 -6.59
CA PHE A 197 -9.84 12.29 -7.67
C PHE A 197 -10.93 13.14 -8.31
N TYR A 198 -10.63 14.43 -8.51
CA TYR A 198 -11.50 15.33 -9.24
C TYR A 198 -11.12 15.30 -10.72
N ALA A 199 -12.08 15.09 -11.61
CA ALA A 199 -11.85 15.07 -13.05
C ALA A 199 -13.01 15.72 -13.80
N ASP A 200 -12.88 17.01 -14.05
CA ASP A 200 -13.84 17.82 -14.80
C ASP A 200 -13.13 18.57 -15.94
N ARG A 201 -13.59 18.31 -17.17
CA ARG A 201 -13.06 18.99 -18.37
C ARG A 201 -13.63 20.40 -18.53
N GLU A 202 -14.76 20.70 -17.93
CA GLU A 202 -15.42 22.00 -18.01
C GLU A 202 -14.89 22.96 -16.94
N ASP A 203 -14.60 22.46 -15.73
CA ASP A 203 -13.92 23.24 -14.70
C ASP A 203 -12.48 23.60 -15.11
N ARG A 204 -12.14 24.90 -15.13
CA ARG A 204 -10.82 25.42 -15.51
C ARG A 204 -9.82 25.42 -14.35
N ARG A 205 -10.25 25.16 -13.12
CA ARG A 205 -9.38 25.15 -11.95
C ARG A 205 -8.41 23.96 -12.00
N LEU A 206 -7.12 24.23 -11.78
CA LEU A 206 -6.09 23.20 -11.65
C LEU A 206 -6.13 22.52 -10.27
N PHE A 207 -6.34 23.32 -9.23
CA PHE A 207 -6.51 22.89 -7.85
C PHE A 207 -7.98 23.03 -7.43
N VAL A 208 -8.52 21.99 -6.83
CA VAL A 208 -9.93 21.91 -6.41
C VAL A 208 -9.96 21.44 -4.97
N PRO A 209 -10.83 21.98 -4.09
CA PRO A 209 -10.91 21.54 -2.71
C PRO A 209 -11.16 20.04 -2.64
N LYS A 210 -10.48 19.33 -1.74
CA LYS A 210 -10.69 17.89 -1.55
C LYS A 210 -12.15 17.63 -1.17
N ARG A 211 -12.71 16.55 -1.72
CA ARG A 211 -14.06 16.09 -1.40
C ARG A 211 -14.24 15.77 0.09
N PHE A 212 -13.19 15.28 0.73
CA PHE A 212 -13.18 14.91 2.14
C PHE A 212 -11.95 15.53 2.83
N GLY A 213 -12.17 16.09 4.01
CA GLY A 213 -11.12 16.71 4.82
C GLY A 213 -10.72 18.12 4.35
N VAL A 214 -9.54 18.56 4.77
CA VAL A 214 -9.00 19.91 4.49
C VAL A 214 -7.91 19.82 3.42
N GLY A 215 -7.91 20.78 2.49
CA GLY A 215 -6.87 20.94 1.47
C GLY A 215 -7.38 20.84 0.04
N TRP A 216 -6.44 20.75 -0.91
CA TRP A 216 -6.71 20.79 -2.35
C TRP A 216 -6.21 19.50 -3.04
N THR A 217 -6.84 19.15 -4.15
CA THR A 217 -6.45 18.08 -5.08
C THR A 217 -6.31 18.65 -6.49
N LEU A 218 -5.67 17.90 -7.39
CA LEU A 218 -5.58 18.27 -8.81
C LEU A 218 -6.86 17.89 -9.56
N ASN A 219 -7.23 18.73 -10.52
CA ASN A 219 -8.21 18.40 -11.55
C ASN A 219 -7.56 17.58 -12.67
N LEU A 220 -7.74 16.27 -12.62
CA LEU A 220 -7.20 15.32 -13.59
C LEU A 220 -7.98 15.30 -14.91
N GLY A 221 -9.09 16.04 -15.02
CA GLY A 221 -9.81 16.26 -16.27
C GLY A 221 -9.03 17.14 -17.26
N ARG A 222 -7.96 17.81 -16.80
CA ARG A 222 -7.14 18.73 -17.58
C ARG A 222 -5.77 18.14 -17.91
N PRO A 223 -5.23 18.38 -19.12
CA PRO A 223 -3.87 17.98 -19.47
C PRO A 223 -2.81 18.49 -18.50
N ALA A 224 -2.97 19.72 -18.00
CA ALA A 224 -2.04 20.32 -17.05
C ALA A 224 -2.07 19.65 -15.67
N GLY A 225 -3.26 19.32 -15.15
CA GLY A 225 -3.39 18.62 -13.86
C GLY A 225 -2.87 17.18 -13.92
N LEU A 226 -3.13 16.47 -15.02
CA LEU A 226 -2.58 15.15 -15.27
C LEU A 226 -1.05 15.20 -15.47
N GLY A 227 -0.54 16.16 -16.23
CA GLY A 227 0.89 16.37 -16.45
C GLY A 227 1.65 16.65 -15.16
N LEU A 228 1.08 17.45 -14.25
CA LEU A 228 1.66 17.72 -12.94
C LEU A 228 1.69 16.48 -12.05
N LEU A 229 0.64 15.66 -12.05
CA LEU A 229 0.63 14.37 -11.33
C LEU A 229 1.70 13.42 -11.88
N ILE A 230 1.79 13.29 -13.20
CA ILE A 230 2.81 12.48 -13.88
C ILE A 230 4.20 12.98 -13.49
N ALA A 231 4.45 14.29 -13.54
CA ALA A 231 5.74 14.85 -13.14
C ALA A 231 6.06 14.55 -11.67
N LEU A 232 5.10 14.71 -10.75
CA LEU A 232 5.30 14.45 -9.32
C LEU A 232 5.70 12.98 -9.04
N VAL A 233 5.21 12.04 -9.84
CA VAL A 233 5.52 10.61 -9.71
C VAL A 233 6.79 10.23 -10.48
N CYS A 234 6.91 10.68 -11.73
CA CYS A 234 7.98 10.30 -12.62
C CYS A 234 9.29 11.01 -12.31
N VAL A 235 9.29 12.25 -11.80
CA VAL A 235 10.54 12.95 -11.47
C VAL A 235 11.33 12.21 -10.38
N PRO A 236 10.76 11.83 -9.22
CA PRO A 236 11.48 11.03 -8.23
C PRO A 236 12.00 9.69 -8.77
N VAL A 237 11.18 8.99 -9.57
CA VAL A 237 11.55 7.71 -10.18
C VAL A 237 12.67 7.89 -11.20
N LEU A 238 12.60 8.94 -12.02
CA LEU A 238 13.62 9.27 -13.01
C LEU A 238 14.92 9.72 -12.33
N THR A 239 14.86 10.48 -11.24
CA THR A 239 16.06 10.85 -10.48
C THR A 239 16.71 9.63 -9.83
N ALA A 240 15.92 8.69 -9.30
CA ALA A 240 16.43 7.44 -8.76
C ALA A 240 17.05 6.56 -9.88
N PHE A 241 16.41 6.48 -11.04
CA PHE A 241 16.89 5.74 -12.20
C PHE A 241 18.16 6.37 -12.79
N LEU A 242 18.21 7.70 -12.98
CA LEU A 242 19.41 8.37 -13.52
C LEU A 242 20.59 8.33 -12.56
N GLY A 243 20.34 8.39 -11.24
CA GLY A 243 21.39 8.15 -10.25
C GLY A 243 22.07 6.79 -10.41
N HIS A 244 21.32 5.78 -10.87
CA HIS A 244 21.83 4.43 -11.11
C HIS A 244 22.77 4.31 -12.32
N PHE A 245 22.74 5.25 -13.29
CA PHE A 245 23.58 5.21 -14.51
C PHE A 245 24.63 6.32 -14.59
N ALA A 246 24.69 7.22 -13.59
CA ALA A 246 25.62 8.36 -13.57
C ALA A 246 26.96 8.04 -12.89
N VAL A 247 27.25 6.75 -12.64
CA VAL A 247 28.51 6.20 -12.08
C VAL A 247 28.94 5.02 -12.95
#